data_AF-A0AAP0R7V3-F1
#
_entry.id   AF-A0AAP0R7V3-F1
#
_cell.length_a   1.000
_cell.length_b   1.000
_cell.length_c   1.000
_cell.angle_alpha   90.00
_cell.angle_beta   90.00
_cell.angle_gamma   90.00
#
_symmetry.space_group_name_H-M   'P 1'
#
loop_
_entity.id
_entity.type
_entity.pdbx_description
1 polymer ?
#
loop_
_entity_poly.entity_id
_entity_poly.type
_entity_poly.pdbx_seq_one_letter_code
_entity_poly.pdbx_strand_id
1 'polypeptide(L)'
;MAEGMKKKFEKYWGNFDNSNMLLYVAVVLDPQFKLGYVIFLVELLFESDKAKELISKVRDALSRIYGWYVANGTSSSLKDQNRSSKSNLPDDKGQESGHAKLASKYKRHLEEVQTVVS
;
A
#
# COMPACT_ATOMS: atom_id res chain seq x y z
N MET A 1 -7.99 14.09 -25.91
CA MET A 1 -6.97 13.18 -25.32
C MET A 1 -7.18 12.95 -23.83
N ALA A 2 -7.31 14.00 -23.01
CA ALA A 2 -7.51 13.89 -21.56
C ALA A 2 -8.72 13.00 -21.14
N GLU A 3 -9.82 13.12 -21.86
CA GLU A 3 -11.06 12.37 -21.57
C GLU A 3 -10.92 10.86 -21.78
N GLY A 4 -10.13 10.44 -22.78
CA GLY A 4 -9.84 9.02 -23.03
C GLY A 4 -8.94 8.40 -21.97
N MET A 5 -8.00 9.18 -21.42
CA MET A 5 -7.17 8.74 -20.30
C MET A 5 -7.99 8.65 -19.00
N LYS A 6 -8.86 9.62 -18.75
CA LYS A 6 -9.81 9.61 -17.62
C LYS A 6 -10.74 8.39 -17.67
N LYS A 7 -11.31 8.05 -18.83
CA LYS A 7 -12.15 6.85 -18.98
C LYS A 7 -11.42 5.55 -18.66
N LYS A 8 -10.15 5.41 -19.05
CA LYS A 8 -9.34 4.24 -18.70
C LYS A 8 -9.01 4.22 -17.21
N PHE A 9 -8.73 5.40 -16.64
CA PHE A 9 -8.53 5.54 -15.20
C PHE A 9 -9.77 5.07 -14.43
N GLU A 10 -10.94 5.62 -14.74
CA GLU A 10 -12.18 5.24 -14.07
C GLU A 10 -12.52 3.75 -14.26
N LYS A 11 -12.22 3.18 -15.44
CA LYS A 11 -12.49 1.78 -15.75
C LYS A 11 -11.70 0.79 -14.88
N TYR A 12 -10.40 1.03 -14.66
CA TYR A 12 -9.54 0.08 -13.93
C TYR A 12 -9.14 0.55 -12.51
N TRP A 13 -9.40 1.81 -12.17
CA TRP A 13 -9.00 2.43 -10.90
C TRP A 13 -10.09 3.27 -10.23
N GLY A 14 -11.20 3.59 -10.92
CA GLY A 14 -12.24 4.48 -10.38
C GLY A 14 -13.21 3.85 -9.39
N ASN A 15 -13.31 2.52 -9.36
CA ASN A 15 -14.17 1.78 -8.44
C ASN A 15 -13.38 0.70 -7.71
N PHE A 16 -13.68 0.51 -6.42
CA PHE A 16 -13.02 -0.46 -5.58
C PHE A 16 -13.15 -1.90 -6.12
N ASP A 17 -14.34 -2.28 -6.55
CA ASP A 17 -14.62 -3.63 -7.10
C ASP A 17 -13.87 -3.92 -8.40
N ASN A 18 -13.52 -2.88 -9.15
CA ASN A 18 -12.80 -2.99 -10.43
C ASN A 18 -11.31 -2.63 -10.30
N SER A 19 -10.86 -2.25 -9.10
CA SER A 19 -9.49 -1.81 -8.85
C SER A 19 -8.53 -2.99 -8.73
N ASN A 20 -7.32 -2.84 -9.29
CA ASN A 20 -6.32 -3.90 -9.19
C ASN A 20 -5.79 -4.04 -7.75
N MET A 21 -6.19 -5.11 -7.09
CA MET A 21 -5.81 -5.44 -5.72
C MET A 21 -4.28 -5.47 -5.50
N LEU A 22 -3.50 -5.82 -6.53
CA LEU A 22 -2.03 -5.89 -6.46
C LEU A 22 -1.38 -4.56 -6.15
N LEU A 23 -2.00 -3.43 -6.49
CA LEU A 23 -1.46 -2.11 -6.18
C LEU A 23 -1.44 -1.85 -4.67
N TYR A 24 -2.50 -2.26 -3.96
CA TYR A 24 -2.55 -2.12 -2.51
C TYR A 24 -1.54 -3.04 -1.84
N VAL A 25 -1.42 -4.29 -2.32
CA VAL A 25 -0.42 -5.24 -1.80
C VAL A 25 1.00 -4.73 -2.04
N ALA A 26 1.31 -4.20 -3.22
CA ALA A 26 2.62 -3.63 -3.52
C ALA A 26 2.97 -2.46 -2.59
N VAL A 27 2.00 -1.60 -2.26
CA VAL A 27 2.20 -0.53 -1.27
C VAL A 27 2.45 -1.11 0.12
N VAL A 28 1.76 -2.17 0.57
CA VAL A 28 2.03 -2.77 1.89
C VAL A 28 3.39 -3.47 1.95
N LEU A 29 3.84 -4.05 0.83
CA LEU A 29 5.13 -4.73 0.74
C LEU A 29 6.30 -3.77 0.55
N ASP A 30 6.04 -2.51 0.25
CA ASP A 30 7.06 -1.47 0.22
C ASP A 30 7.64 -1.28 1.65
N PRO A 31 8.97 -1.40 1.85
CA PRO A 31 9.59 -1.23 3.17
C PRO A 31 9.24 0.08 3.88
N GLN A 32 8.86 1.11 3.13
CA GLN A 32 8.50 2.43 3.67
C GLN A 32 7.04 2.51 4.13
N PHE A 33 6.16 1.65 3.62
CA PHE A 33 4.72 1.74 3.83
C PHE A 33 4.19 0.46 4.47
N LYS A 34 3.96 0.52 5.78
CA LYS A 34 3.38 -0.59 6.53
C LYS A 34 1.87 -0.69 6.28
N LEU A 35 1.26 -1.82 6.64
CA LEU A 35 -0.20 -2.03 6.55
C LEU A 35 -1.02 -0.88 7.16
N GLY A 36 -0.52 -0.23 8.22
CA GLY A 36 -1.13 0.95 8.83
C GLY A 36 -1.26 2.16 7.88
N TYR A 37 -0.34 2.33 6.94
CA TYR A 37 -0.44 3.36 5.90
C TYR A 37 -1.59 3.08 4.95
N VAL A 38 -1.75 1.83 4.52
CA VAL A 38 -2.85 1.43 3.63
C VAL A 38 -4.20 1.54 4.33
N ILE A 39 -4.29 1.16 5.61
CA ILE A 39 -5.50 1.39 6.43
C ILE A 39 -5.85 2.87 6.47
N PHE A 40 -4.89 3.73 6.81
CA PHE A 40 -5.08 5.18 6.86
C PHE A 40 -5.51 5.77 5.51
N LEU A 41 -4.91 5.32 4.39
CA LEU A 41 -5.29 5.77 3.05
C LEU A 41 -6.70 5.35 2.68
N VAL A 42 -7.08 4.12 3.02
CA VAL A 42 -8.40 3.57 2.70
C VAL A 42 -9.48 4.28 3.51
N GLU A 43 -9.25 4.53 4.79
CA GLU A 43 -10.16 5.32 5.65
C GLU A 43 -10.28 6.78 5.20
N LEU A 44 -9.21 7.34 4.59
CA LEU A 44 -9.23 8.70 4.06
C LEU A 44 -9.99 8.82 2.73
N LEU A 45 -9.96 7.79 1.90
CA LEU A 45 -10.48 7.82 0.53
C LEU A 45 -11.91 7.26 0.40
N PHE A 46 -12.35 6.43 1.36
CA PHE A 46 -13.60 5.70 1.26
C PHE A 46 -14.49 5.85 2.49
N GLU A 47 -15.80 5.63 2.29
CA GLU A 47 -16.79 5.55 3.37
C GLU A 47 -16.46 4.38 4.31
N SER A 48 -16.80 4.53 5.59
CA SER A 48 -16.36 3.62 6.66
C SER A 48 -16.70 2.14 6.42
N ASP A 49 -17.84 1.83 5.79
CA ASP A 49 -18.23 0.44 5.53
C ASP A 49 -17.41 -0.20 4.40
N LYS A 50 -17.21 0.54 3.30
CA LYS A 50 -16.38 0.08 2.16
C LYS A 50 -14.90 0.00 2.54
N ALA A 51 -14.45 0.92 3.38
CA ALA A 51 -13.09 0.94 3.92
C ALA A 51 -12.79 -0.35 4.71
N LYS A 52 -13.69 -0.75 5.62
CA LYS A 52 -13.55 -1.99 6.40
C LYS A 52 -13.47 -3.24 5.52
N GLU A 53 -14.33 -3.33 4.51
CA GLU A 53 -14.32 -4.45 3.56
C GLU A 53 -13.00 -4.54 2.79
N LEU A 54 -12.50 -3.41 2.30
CA LEU A 54 -11.23 -3.31 1.59
C LEU A 54 -10.03 -3.69 2.48
N ILE A 55 -10.00 -3.18 3.73
CA ILE A 55 -8.96 -3.53 4.71
C ILE A 55 -8.97 -5.04 4.99
N SER A 56 -10.16 -5.65 5.15
CA SER A 56 -10.29 -7.10 5.36
C SER A 56 -9.72 -7.87 4.18
N LYS A 57 -10.10 -7.51 2.94
CA LYS A 57 -9.59 -8.16 1.72
C LYS A 57 -8.07 -8.06 1.62
N VAL A 58 -7.49 -6.89 1.90
CA VAL A 58 -6.02 -6.70 1.89
C VAL A 58 -5.34 -7.57 2.93
N ARG A 59 -5.88 -7.63 4.15
CA ARG A 59 -5.35 -8.48 5.23
C ARG A 59 -5.41 -9.97 4.85
N ASP A 60 -6.51 -10.41 4.25
CA ASP A 60 -6.67 -11.81 3.82
C ASP A 60 -5.69 -12.18 2.71
N ALA A 61 -5.48 -11.29 1.74
CA ALA A 61 -4.49 -11.50 0.68
C ALA A 61 -3.06 -11.61 1.24
N LEU A 62 -2.68 -10.72 2.15
CA LEU A 62 -1.36 -10.78 2.81
C LEU A 62 -1.20 -12.06 3.63
N SER A 63 -2.25 -12.47 4.35
CA SER A 63 -2.24 -13.70 5.15
C SER A 63 -2.11 -14.94 4.26
N ARG A 64 -2.76 -14.95 3.09
CA ARG A 64 -2.62 -16.02 2.08
C ARG A 64 -1.21 -16.09 1.50
N ILE A 65 -0.63 -14.94 1.12
CA ILE A 65 0.75 -14.89 0.59
C ILE A 65 1.73 -15.36 1.66
N TYR A 66 1.55 -14.93 2.90
CA TYR A 66 2.37 -15.38 4.03
C TYR A 66 2.21 -16.88 4.29
N GLY A 67 0.97 -17.38 4.31
CA GLY A 67 0.71 -18.81 4.49
C GLY A 67 1.34 -19.67 3.39
N TRP A 68 1.26 -19.22 2.14
CA TRP A 68 1.95 -19.86 1.02
C TRP A 68 3.47 -19.80 1.18
N TYR A 69 4.03 -18.65 1.57
CA TYR A 69 5.45 -18.51 1.84
C TYR A 69 5.93 -19.45 2.94
N VAL A 70 5.18 -19.59 4.04
CA VAL A 70 5.52 -20.51 5.14
C VAL A 70 5.42 -21.97 4.69
N ALA A 71 4.36 -22.33 3.98
CA ALA A 71 4.14 -23.69 3.49
C ALA A 71 5.20 -24.13 2.45
N ASN A 72 5.67 -23.20 1.63
CA ASN A 72 6.65 -23.47 0.58
C ASN A 72 8.10 -23.18 1.03
N GLY A 73 8.29 -22.34 2.04
CA GLY A 73 9.59 -21.91 2.56
C GLY A 73 10.29 -22.95 3.46
N THR A 74 9.56 -23.97 3.94
CA THR A 74 10.18 -25.09 4.68
C THR A 74 10.85 -26.13 3.79
N SER A 75 10.70 -26.06 2.45
CA SER A 75 11.29 -27.05 1.52
C SER A 75 12.59 -26.59 0.84
N SER A 76 13.01 -25.34 0.97
CA SER A 76 14.26 -24.86 0.37
C SER A 76 15.10 -24.12 1.41
N SER A 77 16.11 -24.86 1.88
CA SER A 77 17.26 -24.39 2.65
C SER A 77 17.63 -22.93 2.32
N LEU A 78 17.62 -22.10 3.36
CA LEU A 78 18.11 -20.73 3.37
C LEU A 78 19.53 -20.70 2.77
N LYS A 79 19.65 -20.28 1.52
CA LYS A 79 20.90 -19.76 0.98
C LYS A 79 20.74 -18.25 0.89
N ASP A 80 21.25 -17.59 1.92
CA ASP A 80 21.54 -16.16 1.93
C ASP A 80 22.19 -15.74 0.61
N GLN A 81 21.53 -14.84 -0.11
CA GLN A 81 22.22 -13.92 -1.00
C GLN A 81 21.79 -12.51 -0.65
N ASN A 82 22.54 -11.92 0.27
CA ASN A 82 22.66 -10.49 0.43
C ASN A 82 23.09 -9.87 -0.93
N ARG A 83 22.12 -9.37 -1.70
CA ARG A 83 22.36 -8.42 -2.79
C ARG A 83 21.81 -7.08 -2.39
N SER A 84 22.65 -6.29 -1.73
CA SER A 84 22.51 -4.84 -1.66
C SER A 84 22.58 -4.27 -3.08
N SER A 85 21.45 -4.18 -3.75
CA SER A 85 21.32 -3.40 -4.99
C SER A 85 20.96 -1.97 -4.62
N LYS A 86 21.96 -1.10 -4.54
CA LYS A 86 21.75 0.36 -4.58
C LYS A 86 21.19 0.71 -5.96
N SER A 87 19.89 0.92 -6.07
CA SER A 87 19.30 1.57 -7.24
C SER A 87 19.42 3.08 -7.05
N ASN A 88 20.34 3.71 -7.78
CA ASN A 88 20.33 5.16 -7.97
C ASN A 88 19.19 5.49 -8.93
N LEU A 89 18.06 6.00 -8.42
CA LEU A 89 17.06 6.65 -9.26
C LEU A 89 17.48 8.12 -9.49
N PRO A 90 17.24 8.69 -10.69
CA PRO A 90 17.40 10.12 -10.91
C PRO A 90 16.43 10.90 -10.02
N ASP A 91 16.94 11.96 -9.39
CA ASP A 91 16.19 12.96 -8.62
C ASP A 91 15.24 13.72 -9.57
N ASP A 92 14.00 13.25 -9.68
CA ASP A 92 12.93 13.96 -10.40
C ASP A 92 12.39 15.09 -9.52
N LYS A 93 13.01 16.26 -9.64
CA LYS A 93 12.48 17.49 -9.08
C LYS A 93 11.28 17.96 -9.88
N GLY A 94 10.08 17.65 -9.41
CA GLY A 94 8.92 18.45 -9.77
C GLY A 94 7.57 17.74 -9.70
N GLN A 95 6.99 17.67 -8.49
CA GLN A 95 5.58 17.99 -8.21
C GLN A 95 5.28 17.83 -6.71
N GLU A 96 5.78 18.76 -5.91
CA GLU A 96 5.30 18.94 -4.55
C GLU A 96 3.90 19.56 -4.57
N SER A 97 2.88 18.80 -4.15
CA SER A 97 1.73 19.38 -3.44
C SER A 97 0.79 18.32 -2.85
N GLY A 98 0.74 17.11 -3.40
CA GLY A 98 -0.13 16.01 -2.91
C GLY A 98 0.58 15.05 -1.95
N HIS A 99 1.69 14.45 -2.39
CA HIS A 99 2.41 13.43 -1.64
C HIS A 99 2.98 13.94 -0.31
N ALA A 100 3.55 15.15 -0.28
CA ALA A 100 4.08 15.75 0.95
C ALA A 100 2.98 16.02 2.00
N LYS A 101 1.78 16.40 1.56
CA LYS A 101 0.63 16.62 2.45
C LYS A 101 0.12 15.30 3.02
N LEU A 102 0.04 14.26 2.19
CA LEU A 102 -0.40 12.93 2.60
C LEU A 102 0.58 12.29 3.61
N ALA A 103 1.88 12.41 3.35
CA ALA A 103 2.92 11.96 4.27
C ALA A 103 2.86 12.71 5.62
N SER A 104 2.63 14.03 5.59
CA SER A 104 2.45 14.84 6.81
C SER A 104 1.21 14.43 7.59
N LYS A 105 0.10 14.14 6.91
CA LYS A 105 -1.14 13.69 7.53
C LYS A 105 -1.00 12.30 8.17
N TYR A 106 -0.27 11.40 7.50
CA TYR A 106 0.04 10.08 8.05
C TYR A 106 0.97 10.16 9.27
N LYS A 107 1.99 11.03 9.24
CA LYS A 107 2.88 11.25 10.38
C LYS A 107 2.11 11.72 11.62
N ARG A 108 1.16 12.64 11.44
CA ARG A 108 0.26 13.10 12.50
C ARG A 108 -0.64 11.98 13.03
N HIS A 109 -1.19 11.13 12.16
CA HIS A 109 -1.99 9.97 12.58
C HIS A 109 -1.16 8.97 13.41
N LEU A 110 0.13 8.76 13.10
CA LEU A 110 1.02 7.92 13.92
C LEU A 110 1.23 8.49 15.33
N GLU A 111 1.38 9.82 15.45
CA GLU A 111 1.53 10.52 16.74
C GLU A 111 0.23 10.46 17.58
N GLU A 112 -0.94 10.58 16.94
CA GLU A 112 -2.26 10.46 17.56
C GLU A 112 -2.54 9.01 18.04
N VAL A 113 -2.12 8.00 17.28
CA VAL A 113 -2.29 6.59 17.68
C VAL A 113 -1.32 6.18 18.81
N GLN A 114 -0.14 6.79 18.92
CA GLN A 114 0.80 6.53 20.03
C GLN A 114 0.40 7.22 21.34
N THR A 115 -0.25 8.38 21.29
CA THR A 115 -0.64 9.15 22.49
C THR A 115 -1.86 8.59 23.22
N VAL A 116 -2.68 7.76 22.57
CA VAL A 116 -3.87 7.13 23.18
C VAL A 116 -3.52 5.84 23.96
N VAL A 117 -2.29 5.35 23.85
CA VAL A 117 -1.83 4.08 24.48
C VAL A 117 -0.89 4.34 25.67
N SER A 118 -0.71 5.59 26.11
CA SER A 118 0.05 5.96 27.34
C SER A 118 -0.87 6.54 28.40
#